data_AF-A0A6C9EFJ7-F1
#
_entry.id   AF-A0A6C9EFJ7-F1
#
_cell.length_a   1.000
_cell.length_b   1.000
_cell.length_c   1.000
_cell.angle_alpha   90.00
_cell.angle_beta   90.00
_cell.angle_gamma   90.00
#
_symmetry.space_group_name_H-M   'P 1'
#
loop_
_entity.id
_entity.type
_entity.pdbx_description
1 polymer ?
#
loop_
_entity_poly.entity_id
_entity_poly.type
_entity_poly.pdbx_seq_one_letter_code
_entity_poly.pdbx_strand_id
1 'polypeptide(L)'
;SQWRPYALASVNTHDLPPAAGYLEYEHVKIRERLGLLTGPAEEFEASAKAEQDAMLAMLVEQGYLDADFAEHREDHEADIVDALYRALKGSPCKLLAASITDAVGEKRAQNQPGTNNEYPNWRIPLADAKGNVVPLETLFDTPGAQRFAQIFNS
;
A
#
# COMPACT_ATOMS: atom_id res chain seq x y z
N SER A 1 -7.70 16.58 7.05
CA SER A 1 -8.09 17.21 8.33
C SER A 1 -9.16 16.45 9.14
N GLN A 2 -9.98 15.58 8.54
CA GLN A 2 -11.10 14.91 9.24
C GLN A 2 -10.70 13.67 10.09
N TRP A 3 -9.41 13.32 10.17
CA TRP A 3 -8.97 12.14 10.92
C TRP A 3 -9.05 12.38 12.44
N ARG A 4 -9.28 11.32 13.21
CA ARG A 4 -9.35 11.39 14.68
C ARG A 4 -7.95 11.63 15.28
N PRO A 5 -7.75 12.68 16.11
CA PRO A 5 -6.42 12.96 16.67
C PRO A 5 -5.86 11.84 17.55
N TYR A 6 -6.68 11.23 18.41
CA TYR A 6 -6.27 10.15 19.32
C TYR A 6 -6.47 8.77 18.68
N ALA A 7 -5.72 8.53 17.61
CA ALA A 7 -5.69 7.27 16.88
C ALA A 7 -4.27 6.96 16.37
N LEU A 8 -4.02 5.68 16.08
CA LEU A 8 -2.94 5.24 15.22
C LEU A 8 -3.42 5.28 13.77
N ALA A 9 -2.71 6.01 12.92
CA ALA A 9 -2.96 6.09 11.50
C ALA A 9 -1.92 5.27 10.73
N SER A 10 -2.35 4.57 9.69
CA SER A 10 -1.49 3.82 8.77
C SER A 10 -2.07 3.85 7.35
N VAL A 11 -1.21 3.60 6.36
CA VAL A 11 -1.62 3.45 4.95
C VAL A 11 -2.32 2.10 4.74
N ASN A 12 -1.82 1.04 5.38
CA ASN A 12 -2.35 -0.31 5.29
C ASN A 12 -2.23 -1.04 6.63
N THR A 13 -2.59 -2.32 6.62
CA THR A 13 -2.37 -3.29 7.71
C THR A 13 -1.80 -4.57 7.12
N HIS A 14 -1.44 -5.53 7.97
CA HIS A 14 -0.94 -6.84 7.54
C HIS A 14 -1.99 -7.72 6.82
N ASP A 15 -3.27 -7.35 6.91
CA ASP A 15 -4.39 -8.06 6.25
C ASP A 15 -4.69 -7.53 4.85
N LEU A 16 -4.01 -6.45 4.43
CA LEU A 16 -4.08 -5.90 3.09
C LEU A 16 -2.76 -6.17 2.36
N PRO A 17 -2.76 -6.26 1.02
CA PRO A 17 -1.53 -6.12 0.28
C PRO A 17 -0.85 -4.79 0.63
N PRO A 18 0.49 -4.75 0.61
CA PRO A 18 1.22 -3.48 0.68
C PRO A 18 0.75 -2.51 -0.40
N ALA A 19 1.06 -1.23 -0.26
CA ALA A 19 0.57 -0.16 -1.13
C ALA A 19 0.86 -0.42 -2.62
N ALA A 20 2.07 -0.89 -2.95
CA ALA A 20 2.43 -1.28 -4.32
C ALA A 20 1.55 -2.43 -4.85
N GLY A 21 1.32 -3.47 -4.04
CA GLY A 21 0.40 -4.56 -4.37
C GLY A 21 -1.06 -4.10 -4.48
N TYR A 22 -1.49 -3.15 -3.66
CA TYR A 22 -2.83 -2.56 -3.74
C TYR A 22 -3.02 -1.79 -5.06
N LEU A 23 -2.02 -1.01 -5.49
CA LEU A 23 -2.03 -0.29 -6.76
C LEU A 23 -2.16 -1.23 -7.96
N GLU A 24 -1.54 -2.40 -7.90
CA GLU A 24 -1.68 -3.47 -8.88
C GLU A 24 -2.90 -4.38 -8.69
N TYR A 25 -3.85 -4.01 -7.82
CA TYR A 25 -5.05 -4.80 -7.54
C TYR A 25 -4.78 -6.22 -7.01
N GLU A 26 -3.69 -6.47 -6.27
CA GLU A 26 -3.39 -7.80 -5.70
C GLU A 26 -4.53 -8.29 -4.80
N HIS A 27 -5.23 -7.40 -4.12
CA HIS A 27 -6.39 -7.71 -3.28
C HIS A 27 -7.61 -8.24 -4.08
N VAL A 28 -7.70 -7.90 -5.37
CA VAL A 28 -8.67 -8.47 -6.33
C VAL A 28 -8.15 -9.81 -6.82
N LYS A 29 -6.93 -9.83 -7.37
CA LYS A 29 -6.29 -11.00 -7.97
C LYS A 29 -6.22 -12.20 -7.03
N ILE A 30 -5.86 -11.98 -5.76
CA ILE A 30 -5.80 -13.05 -4.76
C ILE A 30 -7.17 -13.63 -4.44
N ARG A 31 -8.20 -12.78 -4.28
CA ARG A 31 -9.56 -13.24 -3.95
C ARG A 31 -10.19 -13.99 -5.11
N GLU A 32 -9.98 -13.51 -6.32
CA GLU A 32 -10.43 -14.20 -7.54
C GLU A 32 -9.73 -15.56 -7.69
N ARG A 33 -8.40 -15.59 -7.63
CA ARG A 33 -7.59 -16.82 -7.76
C ARG A 33 -7.95 -17.88 -6.73
N LEU A 34 -8.35 -17.47 -5.52
CA LEU A 34 -8.73 -18.36 -4.43
C LEU A 34 -10.25 -18.64 -4.37
N GLY A 35 -11.04 -18.11 -5.30
CA GLY A 35 -12.50 -18.33 -5.33
C GLY A 35 -13.26 -17.72 -4.15
N LEU A 36 -12.77 -16.60 -3.60
CA LEU A 36 -13.32 -15.94 -2.42
C LEU A 36 -14.32 -14.83 -2.74
N LEU A 37 -14.56 -14.54 -4.02
CA LEU A 37 -15.50 -13.51 -4.43
C LEU A 37 -16.94 -14.00 -4.26
N THR A 38 -17.78 -13.18 -3.62
CA THR A 38 -19.21 -13.47 -3.41
C THR A 38 -20.09 -13.06 -4.60
N GLY A 39 -19.51 -12.41 -5.60
CA GLY A 39 -20.17 -11.90 -6.81
C GLY A 39 -19.22 -11.92 -8.01
N PRO A 40 -19.64 -11.33 -9.15
CA PRO A 40 -18.81 -11.28 -10.36
C PRO A 40 -17.46 -10.59 -10.12
N ALA A 41 -16.40 -11.12 -10.74
CA ALA A 41 -15.07 -10.55 -10.63
C ALA A 41 -15.01 -9.13 -11.18
N GLU A 42 -15.76 -8.85 -12.27
CA GLU A 42 -15.80 -7.55 -12.90
C GLU A 42 -16.40 -6.47 -11.99
N GLU A 43 -17.42 -6.81 -11.20
CA GLU A 43 -18.03 -5.88 -10.24
C GLU A 43 -17.06 -5.53 -9.10
N PHE A 44 -16.34 -6.54 -8.58
CA PHE A 44 -15.35 -6.34 -7.54
C PHE A 44 -14.16 -5.51 -8.03
N GLU A 45 -13.67 -5.78 -9.24
CA GLU A 45 -12.60 -5.00 -9.88
C GLU A 45 -13.03 -3.55 -10.14
N ALA A 46 -14.25 -3.32 -10.65
CA ALA A 46 -14.78 -1.98 -10.87
C ALA A 46 -14.88 -1.17 -9.56
N SER A 47 -15.31 -1.81 -8.47
CA SER A 47 -15.34 -1.18 -7.13
C SER A 47 -13.94 -0.84 -6.65
N ALA A 48 -12.97 -1.76 -6.77
CA ALA A 48 -11.59 -1.53 -6.38
C ALA A 48 -10.97 -0.37 -7.18
N LYS A 49 -11.27 -0.28 -8.47
CA LYS A 49 -10.83 0.82 -9.34
C LYS A 49 -11.40 2.16 -8.88
N ALA A 50 -12.70 2.21 -8.59
CA ALA A 50 -13.34 3.43 -8.09
C ALA A 50 -12.75 3.89 -6.74
N GLU A 51 -12.42 2.96 -5.83
CA GLU A 51 -11.72 3.28 -4.58
C GLU A 51 -10.31 3.83 -4.80
N GLN A 52 -9.53 3.19 -5.69
CA GLN A 52 -8.19 3.65 -6.05
C GLN A 52 -8.23 5.03 -6.71
N ASP A 53 -9.16 5.26 -7.64
CA ASP A 53 -9.34 6.55 -8.33
C ASP A 53 -9.71 7.66 -7.33
N ALA A 54 -10.59 7.37 -6.36
CA ALA A 54 -10.95 8.33 -5.30
C ALA A 54 -9.76 8.65 -4.38
N MET A 55 -8.94 7.66 -4.05
CA MET A 55 -7.71 7.85 -3.28
C MET A 55 -6.72 8.75 -4.04
N LEU A 56 -6.48 8.48 -5.32
CA LEU A 56 -5.57 9.29 -6.15
C LEU A 56 -6.09 10.73 -6.30
N ALA A 57 -7.38 10.91 -6.54
CA ALA A 57 -8.01 12.23 -6.59
C ALA A 57 -7.78 13.00 -5.29
N MET A 58 -7.97 12.36 -4.12
CA MET A 58 -7.70 12.99 -2.82
C MET A 58 -6.24 13.40 -2.67
N LEU A 59 -5.28 12.56 -3.09
CA LEU A 59 -3.86 12.91 -3.02
C LEU A 59 -3.52 14.13 -3.90
N VAL A 60 -4.10 14.20 -5.11
CA VAL A 60 -3.91 15.32 -6.03
C VAL A 60 -4.57 16.59 -5.49
N GLU A 61 -5.83 16.53 -5.09
CA GLU A 61 -6.60 17.67 -4.57
C GLU A 61 -5.96 18.29 -3.32
N GLN A 62 -5.35 17.46 -2.47
CA GLN A 62 -4.66 17.92 -1.26
C GLN A 62 -3.19 18.32 -1.52
N GLY A 63 -2.71 18.21 -2.77
CA GLY A 63 -1.36 18.63 -3.17
C GLY A 63 -0.24 17.68 -2.73
N TYR A 64 -0.56 16.42 -2.42
CA TYR A 64 0.45 15.40 -2.07
C TYR A 64 1.03 14.69 -3.29
N LEU A 65 0.30 14.67 -4.41
CA LEU A 65 0.65 13.99 -5.65
C LEU A 65 0.43 14.91 -6.86
N ASP A 66 1.31 14.82 -7.86
CA ASP A 66 1.11 15.49 -9.14
C ASP A 66 -0.02 14.81 -9.94
N ALA A 67 -0.86 15.59 -10.61
CA ALA A 67 -1.95 15.06 -11.42
C ALA A 67 -1.45 14.17 -12.57
N ASP A 68 -0.32 14.52 -13.19
CA ASP A 68 0.31 13.73 -14.25
C ASP A 68 0.75 12.36 -13.73
N PHE A 69 1.25 12.30 -12.48
CA PHE A 69 1.65 11.03 -11.86
C PHE A 69 0.44 10.15 -11.53
N ALA A 70 -0.70 10.75 -11.19
CA ALA A 70 -1.95 10.00 -10.98
C ALA A 70 -2.50 9.44 -12.31
N GLU A 71 -2.41 10.20 -13.40
CA GLU A 71 -2.80 9.72 -14.75
C GLU A 71 -1.88 8.61 -15.25
N HIS A 72 -0.57 8.70 -14.99
CA HIS A 72 0.46 7.73 -15.39
C HIS A 72 0.89 6.81 -14.23
N ARG A 73 -0.07 6.41 -13.39
CA ARG A 73 0.20 5.70 -12.11
C ARG A 73 1.04 4.43 -12.21
N GLU A 74 1.03 3.74 -13.35
CA GLU A 74 1.83 2.53 -13.58
C GLU A 74 3.34 2.83 -13.61
N ASP A 75 3.73 4.02 -14.07
CA ASP A 75 5.12 4.48 -14.13
C ASP A 75 5.55 5.21 -12.84
N HIS A 76 4.59 5.58 -11.99
CA HIS A 76 4.77 6.44 -10.80
C HIS A 76 4.39 5.77 -9.48
N GLU A 77 4.48 4.43 -9.39
CA GLU A 77 4.15 3.67 -8.18
C GLU A 77 4.83 4.23 -6.92
N ALA A 78 6.14 4.48 -6.98
CA ALA A 78 6.90 4.99 -5.84
C ALA A 78 6.46 6.41 -5.43
N ASP A 79 6.11 7.27 -6.38
CA ASP A 79 5.65 8.63 -6.11
C ASP A 79 4.27 8.62 -5.42
N ILE A 80 3.39 7.73 -5.84
CA ILE A 80 2.07 7.52 -5.23
C ILE A 80 2.21 6.98 -3.81
N VAL A 81 3.09 5.99 -3.60
CA VAL A 81 3.38 5.48 -2.25
C VAL A 81 3.93 6.58 -1.36
N ASP A 82 4.91 7.36 -1.82
CA ASP A 82 5.44 8.49 -1.06
C ASP A 82 4.34 9.53 -0.75
N ALA A 83 3.43 9.80 -1.69
CA ALA A 83 2.29 10.71 -1.48
C ALA A 83 1.32 10.20 -0.40
N LEU A 84 1.02 8.89 -0.35
CA LEU A 84 0.25 8.28 0.73
C LEU A 84 0.91 8.53 2.10
N TYR A 85 2.23 8.42 2.17
CA TYR A 85 2.98 8.65 3.41
C TYR A 85 3.08 10.14 3.79
N ARG A 86 3.17 11.05 2.81
CA ARG A 86 3.05 12.50 3.05
C ARG A 86 1.65 12.85 3.57
N ALA A 87 0.60 12.27 3.00
CA ALA A 87 -0.77 12.46 3.47
C ALA A 87 -0.98 11.91 4.89
N LEU A 88 -0.42 10.73 5.19
CA LEU A 88 -0.40 10.14 6.53
C LEU A 88 0.27 11.08 7.54
N LYS A 89 1.44 11.63 7.20
CA LYS A 89 2.15 12.60 8.02
C LYS A 89 1.36 13.91 8.22
N GLY A 90 0.65 14.36 7.20
CA GLY A 90 -0.24 15.52 7.28
C GLY A 90 -1.50 15.30 8.13
N SER A 91 -1.75 14.08 8.60
CA SER A 91 -2.88 13.79 9.47
C SER A 91 -2.71 14.37 10.88
N PRO A 92 -3.80 14.73 11.59
CA PRO A 92 -3.75 15.17 12.99
C PRO A 92 -3.50 14.04 14.00
N CYS A 93 -3.29 12.80 13.54
CA CYS A 93 -3.15 11.64 14.41
C CYS A 93 -1.86 11.70 15.24
N LYS A 94 -1.93 11.27 16.51
CA LYS A 94 -0.77 11.30 17.43
C LYS A 94 0.22 10.18 17.21
N LEU A 95 -0.20 9.08 16.60
CA LEU A 95 0.66 7.96 16.25
C LEU A 95 0.50 7.68 14.76
N LEU A 96 1.64 7.50 14.08
CA LEU A 96 1.71 7.16 12.67
C LEU A 96 2.50 5.85 12.55
N ALA A 97 2.00 4.91 11.76
CA ALA A 97 2.69 3.66 11.46
C ALA A 97 3.09 3.62 9.98
N ALA A 98 4.39 3.44 9.75
CA ALA A 98 4.93 3.14 8.44
C ALA A 98 5.12 1.63 8.28
N SER A 99 4.66 1.08 7.15
CA SER A 99 4.85 -0.33 6.85
C SER A 99 6.21 -0.54 6.18
N ILE A 100 7.01 -1.45 6.73
CA ILE A 100 8.30 -1.84 6.14
C ILE A 100 8.14 -2.49 4.77
N THR A 101 6.99 -3.09 4.48
CA THR A 101 6.69 -3.70 3.17
C THR A 101 6.60 -2.64 2.07
N ASP A 102 6.04 -1.47 2.39
CA ASP A 102 5.95 -0.36 1.43
C ASP A 102 7.33 0.29 1.21
N ALA A 103 8.17 0.31 2.24
CA ALA A 103 9.52 0.84 2.14
C ALA A 103 10.44 0.04 1.20
N VAL A 104 10.13 -1.24 0.96
CA VAL A 104 10.89 -2.12 0.05
C VAL A 104 10.17 -2.40 -1.27
N GLY A 105 8.93 -1.94 -1.42
CA GLY A 105 8.10 -2.18 -2.61
C GLY A 105 7.55 -3.61 -2.70
N GLU A 106 7.37 -4.30 -1.57
CA GLU A 106 6.71 -5.60 -1.53
C GLU A 106 5.31 -5.50 -2.14
N LYS A 107 4.86 -6.52 -2.87
CA LYS A 107 3.54 -6.52 -3.53
C LYS A 107 2.63 -7.61 -2.99
N ARG A 108 3.19 -8.63 -2.32
CA ARG A 108 2.47 -9.80 -1.84
C ARG A 108 1.82 -9.52 -0.49
N ALA A 109 0.55 -9.86 -0.33
CA ALA A 109 -0.14 -9.79 0.96
C ALA A 109 0.48 -10.76 1.97
N GLN A 110 0.62 -10.36 3.25
CA GLN A 110 1.09 -11.29 4.28
C GLN A 110 0.00 -12.27 4.72
N ASN A 111 -1.24 -11.80 4.76
CA ASN A 111 -2.40 -12.57 5.13
C ASN A 111 -3.57 -12.26 4.18
N GLN A 112 -4.30 -13.30 3.80
CA GLN A 112 -5.58 -13.20 3.12
C GLN A 112 -6.68 -13.67 4.09
N PRO A 113 -7.40 -12.74 4.74
CA PRO A 113 -8.50 -13.09 5.62
C PRO A 113 -9.53 -14.00 4.91
N GLY A 114 -10.07 -14.96 5.66
CA GLY A 114 -10.99 -15.96 5.12
C GLY A 114 -10.32 -17.17 4.46
N THR A 115 -9.00 -17.32 4.61
CA THR A 115 -8.26 -18.51 4.12
C THR A 115 -7.49 -19.20 5.24
N ASN A 116 -7.16 -20.47 5.02
CA ASN A 116 -6.29 -21.29 5.84
C ASN A 116 -5.10 -21.81 5.01
N ASN A 117 -5.31 -22.87 4.22
CA ASN A 117 -4.25 -23.52 3.43
C ASN A 117 -4.24 -23.11 1.96
N GLU A 118 -5.20 -22.28 1.54
CA GLU A 118 -5.35 -21.77 0.18
C GLU A 118 -4.29 -20.71 -0.14
N TYR A 119 -3.79 -20.01 0.87
CA TYR A 119 -2.70 -19.03 0.78
C TYR A 119 -1.63 -19.31 1.86
N PRO A 120 -0.34 -19.09 1.60
CA PRO A 120 0.72 -19.21 2.61
C PRO A 120 0.70 -18.03 3.60
N ASN A 121 -0.44 -17.85 4.30
CA ASN A 121 -0.61 -16.83 5.32
C ASN A 121 0.51 -16.92 6.36
N TRP A 122 1.00 -15.74 6.77
CA TRP A 122 2.03 -15.57 7.81
C TRP A 122 3.39 -16.18 7.46
N ARG A 123 3.60 -16.51 6.17
CA ARG A 123 4.79 -17.21 5.67
C ARG A 123 5.43 -16.47 4.49
N ILE A 124 5.05 -15.23 4.23
CA ILE A 124 5.67 -14.41 3.19
C ILE A 124 6.91 -13.71 3.76
N PRO A 125 8.13 -14.03 3.29
CA PRO A 125 9.33 -13.32 3.68
C PRO A 125 9.34 -11.93 3.04
N LEU A 126 9.87 -10.93 3.74
CA LEU A 126 10.02 -9.57 3.22
C LEU A 126 10.89 -9.59 1.95
N ALA A 127 10.34 -9.09 0.84
CA ALA A 127 11.05 -8.97 -0.41
C ALA A 127 10.86 -7.61 -1.06
N ASP A 128 11.78 -7.27 -1.97
CA ASP A 128 11.67 -6.09 -2.82
C ASP A 128 10.61 -6.26 -3.92
N ALA A 129 10.39 -5.22 -4.71
CA ALA A 129 9.45 -5.23 -5.85
C ALA A 129 9.75 -6.31 -6.92
N LYS A 130 10.95 -6.90 -6.92
CA LYS A 130 11.35 -7.99 -7.83
C LYS A 130 11.26 -9.37 -7.16
N GLY A 131 10.83 -9.44 -5.90
CA GLY A 131 10.72 -10.68 -5.13
C GLY A 131 12.04 -11.15 -4.51
N ASN A 132 13.10 -10.33 -4.51
CA ASN A 132 14.35 -10.68 -3.81
C ASN A 132 14.19 -10.41 -2.31
N VAL A 133 14.61 -11.36 -1.47
CA VAL A 133 14.57 -11.20 -0.01
C VAL A 133 15.39 -9.99 0.42
N VAL A 134 14.81 -9.15 1.29
CA VAL A 134 15.49 -7.99 1.87
C VAL A 134 15.93 -8.32 3.30
N PRO A 135 17.24 -8.50 3.55
CA PRO A 135 17.76 -8.74 4.89
C PRO A 135 17.77 -7.45 5.72
N LEU A 136 17.72 -7.61 7.05
CA LEU A 136 17.70 -6.49 8.00
C LEU A 136 18.94 -5.59 7.85
N GLU A 137 20.09 -6.21 7.59
CA GLU A 137 21.39 -5.56 7.45
C GLU A 137 21.41 -4.51 6.35
N THR A 138 20.60 -4.68 5.31
CA THR A 138 20.51 -3.74 4.17
C THR A 138 19.19 -3.00 4.09
N LEU A 139 18.20 -3.36 4.94
CA LEU A 139 16.84 -2.80 4.89
C LEU A 139 16.85 -1.27 4.96
N PHE A 140 17.62 -0.71 5.89
CA PHE A 140 17.68 0.72 6.10
C PHE A 140 18.46 1.46 5.02
N ASP A 141 19.29 0.77 4.24
CA ASP A 141 20.01 1.36 3.09
C ASP A 141 19.16 1.38 1.81
N THR A 142 17.97 0.74 1.82
CA THR A 142 17.11 0.74 0.65
C THR A 142 16.61 2.16 0.33
N PRO A 143 16.48 2.52 -0.96
CA PRO A 143 16.00 3.85 -1.35
C PRO A 143 14.64 4.20 -0.75
N GLY A 144 13.71 3.25 -0.66
CA GLY A 144 12.38 3.50 -0.08
C GLY A 144 12.42 3.74 1.43
N ALA A 145 13.22 2.98 2.19
CA ALA A 145 13.41 3.23 3.62
C ALA A 145 14.01 4.63 3.88
N GLN A 146 14.98 5.05 3.07
CA GLN A 146 15.56 6.38 3.15
C GLN A 146 14.55 7.48 2.80
N ARG A 147 13.72 7.29 1.75
CA ARG A 147 12.63 8.22 1.42
C ARG A 147 11.61 8.33 2.55
N PHE A 148 11.19 7.23 3.17
CA PHE A 148 10.25 7.27 4.29
C PHE A 148 10.84 8.01 5.49
N ALA A 149 12.10 7.74 5.84
CA ALA A 149 12.78 8.47 6.90
C ALA A 149 12.80 9.99 6.62
N GLN A 150 13.08 10.41 5.38
CA GLN A 150 13.02 11.82 4.97
C GLN A 150 11.61 12.40 5.06
N ILE A 151 10.59 11.65 4.61
CA ILE A 151 9.19 12.06 4.71
C ILE A 151 8.86 12.31 6.18
N PHE A 152 9.17 11.41 7.11
CA PHE A 152 8.79 11.59 8.52
C PHE A 152 9.65 12.60 9.29
N ASN A 153 10.90 12.83 8.89
CA ASN A 153 11.81 13.76 9.58
C ASN A 153 11.82 15.20 9.06
N SER A 154 11.11 15.48 7.95
CA SER A 154 10.92 16.85 7.42
C SER A 154 9.97 17.71 8.27
#